data_AF-A0A1E5WCM9-F1
#
_entry.id   AF-A0A1E5WCM9-F1
#
_cell.length_a   1.000
_cell.length_b   1.000
_cell.length_c   1.000
_cell.angle_alpha   90.00
_cell.angle_beta   90.00
_cell.angle_gamma   90.00
#
_symmetry.space_group_name_H-M   'P 1'
#
loop_
_entity.id
_entity.type
_entity.pdbx_description
1 polymer ?
#
loop_
_entity_poly.entity_id
_entity_poly.type
_entity_poly.pdbx_seq_one_letter_code
_entity_poly.pdbx_strand_id
1 'polypeptide(L)'
;MSIYEHPKLIHHTVLLYRWQPEDAAELRKVYCKNVACRPNERAHLFFVLALLHITCISQYADCSLYWAYSSKSRSDFADNFFFVLGVAAPVLAGVYTVYSPLGRDYDAVFDEETKELDTVLVESSDARTVVSTPAWAGGLFDCSEDPTACYLSFLCTFCVFGWNMERLGFGNMYVHTVTFLLLCVTPFWLFNITAMTIHDYVLGDFIGAAGIILCFFGLLYGGFWRIQMRKTFGLPRSRWFFGSASLTDYVQWLFCWPCALAQEVRTGNLYDAKDGNFYEKLMDGGDVENGLGSVVELKVGMHCERCIKAIKKAIKTIDDMESYQLETEINKVTVTGNVTPDEVVKALHKIGKTATCWADD
;
A
#
# COMPACT_ATOMS: atom_id res chain seq x y z
N MET A 1 9.62 18.16 6.39
CA MET A 1 9.50 17.78 4.96
C MET A 1 8.40 18.55 4.20
N SER A 2 7.53 19.33 4.87
CA SER A 2 6.36 19.97 4.21
C SER A 2 6.61 21.32 3.54
N ILE A 3 7.77 21.98 3.74
CA ILE A 3 8.09 23.24 3.04
C ILE A 3 8.14 23.03 1.51
N TYR A 4 8.64 21.89 1.03
CA TYR A 4 8.72 21.57 -0.40
C TYR A 4 7.34 21.34 -1.03
N GLU A 5 6.36 20.91 -0.24
CA GLU A 5 4.98 20.67 -0.70
C GLU A 5 4.12 21.95 -0.65
N HIS A 6 4.61 23.03 -0.04
CA HIS A 6 3.83 24.26 0.14
C HIS A 6 3.34 24.89 -1.18
N PRO A 7 4.13 24.96 -2.27
CA PRO A 7 3.64 25.45 -3.56
C PRO A 7 2.47 24.61 -4.11
N LYS A 8 2.51 23.30 -3.91
CA LYS A 8 1.45 22.36 -4.31
C LYS A 8 0.19 22.57 -3.46
N LEU A 9 0.33 22.78 -2.15
CA LEU A 9 -0.80 23.11 -1.27
C LEU A 9 -1.46 24.44 -1.63
N ILE A 10 -0.66 25.45 -2.01
CA ILE A 10 -1.19 26.73 -2.53
C ILE A 10 -1.97 26.49 -3.82
N HIS A 11 -1.42 25.70 -4.75
CA HIS A 11 -2.12 25.34 -5.99
C HIS A 11 -3.46 24.66 -5.72
N HIS A 12 -3.48 23.64 -4.86
CA HIS A 12 -4.73 22.96 -4.47
C HIS A 12 -5.73 23.91 -3.79
N THR A 13 -5.26 24.91 -3.05
CA THR A 13 -6.12 25.94 -2.45
C THR A 13 -6.74 26.85 -3.51
N VAL A 14 -5.97 27.21 -4.55
CA VAL A 14 -6.50 27.95 -5.71
C VAL A 14 -7.56 27.14 -6.44
N LEU A 15 -7.32 25.85 -6.69
CA LEU A 15 -8.30 24.92 -7.27
C LEU A 15 -9.58 24.86 -6.42
N LEU A 16 -9.44 24.85 -5.09
CA LEU A 16 -10.56 24.83 -4.15
C LEU A 16 -11.40 26.13 -4.16
N TYR A 17 -10.76 27.28 -4.39
CA TYR A 17 -11.43 28.55 -4.53
C TYR A 17 -12.15 28.68 -5.88
N ARG A 18 -11.52 28.20 -6.97
CA ARG A 18 -12.08 28.22 -8.33
C ARG A 18 -13.24 27.23 -8.50
N TRP A 19 -13.10 26.03 -7.94
CA TRP A 19 -14.12 24.98 -7.84
C TRP A 19 -14.84 24.65 -9.17
N GLN A 20 -14.09 24.45 -10.25
CA GLN A 20 -14.63 23.90 -11.51
C GLN A 20 -14.75 22.36 -11.44
N PRO A 21 -15.58 21.72 -12.30
CA PRO A 21 -15.73 20.26 -12.27
C PRO A 21 -14.41 19.49 -12.51
N GLU A 22 -13.52 20.04 -13.34
CA GLU A 22 -12.18 19.49 -13.59
C GLU A 22 -11.29 19.61 -12.33
N ASP A 23 -11.30 20.78 -11.67
CA ASP A 23 -10.58 21.03 -10.42
C ASP A 23 -11.04 20.11 -9.28
N ALA A 24 -12.35 19.90 -9.18
CA ALA A 24 -12.94 19.00 -8.19
C ALA A 24 -12.50 17.55 -8.44
N ALA A 25 -12.42 17.12 -9.71
CA ALA A 25 -11.92 15.80 -10.05
C ALA A 25 -10.43 15.64 -9.70
N GLU A 26 -9.60 16.67 -9.95
CA GLU A 26 -8.19 16.68 -9.59
C GLU A 26 -7.99 16.61 -8.07
N LEU A 27 -8.71 17.43 -7.29
CA LEU A 27 -8.65 17.41 -5.83
C LEU A 27 -9.15 16.08 -5.24
N ARG A 28 -10.18 15.46 -5.84
CA ARG A 28 -10.67 14.14 -5.42
C ARG A 28 -9.61 13.06 -5.64
N LYS A 29 -8.87 13.08 -6.75
CA LYS A 29 -7.78 12.11 -6.98
C LYS A 29 -6.70 12.16 -5.91
N VAL A 30 -6.46 13.33 -5.32
CA VAL A 30 -5.40 13.54 -4.32
C VAL A 30 -5.89 13.28 -2.89
N TYR A 31 -7.10 13.71 -2.55
CA TYR A 31 -7.57 13.74 -1.15
C TYR A 31 -8.72 12.77 -0.85
N CYS A 32 -9.33 12.17 -1.87
CA CYS A 32 -10.43 11.23 -1.71
C CYS A 32 -10.00 9.83 -2.15
N LYS A 33 -10.51 8.81 -1.45
CA LYS A 33 -10.29 7.40 -1.80
C LYS A 33 -10.99 6.98 -3.11
N ASN A 34 -12.14 7.60 -3.45
CA ASN A 34 -12.93 7.32 -4.67
C ASN A 34 -13.29 8.62 -5.42
N VAL A 35 -13.45 8.54 -6.75
CA VAL A 35 -13.70 9.70 -7.65
C VAL A 35 -15.17 10.19 -7.62
N ALA A 36 -16.07 9.46 -6.96
CA ALA A 36 -17.50 9.80 -6.89
C ALA A 36 -17.78 11.15 -6.19
N CYS A 37 -18.78 11.88 -6.69
CA CYS A 37 -19.21 13.18 -6.16
C CYS A 37 -19.89 13.02 -4.79
N ARG A 38 -19.53 13.84 -3.80
CA ARG A 38 -20.02 13.71 -2.41
C ARG A 38 -20.70 14.98 -1.90
N PRO A 39 -21.71 14.86 -1.00
CA PRO A 39 -22.31 16.02 -0.37
C PRO A 39 -21.28 16.76 0.50
N ASN A 40 -21.21 18.09 0.36
CA ASN A 40 -20.32 18.98 1.12
C ASN A 40 -18.81 18.68 1.02
N GLU A 41 -18.36 17.98 -0.03
CA GLU A 41 -16.94 17.64 -0.24
C GLU A 41 -15.99 18.84 -0.20
N ARG A 42 -16.44 20.00 -0.68
CA ARG A 42 -15.67 21.25 -0.65
C ARG A 42 -15.28 21.67 0.76
N ALA A 43 -16.18 21.52 1.73
CA ALA A 43 -15.92 21.89 3.12
C ALA A 43 -14.92 20.92 3.78
N HIS A 44 -15.02 19.64 3.47
CA HIS A 44 -14.10 18.62 3.96
C HIS A 44 -12.68 18.81 3.40
N LEU A 45 -12.57 19.07 2.09
CA LEU A 45 -11.29 19.39 1.44
C LEU A 45 -10.69 20.69 1.99
N PHE A 46 -11.52 21.72 2.22
CA PHE A 46 -11.09 22.96 2.86
C PHE A 46 -10.48 22.72 4.24
N PHE A 47 -11.14 21.90 5.07
CA PHE A 47 -10.67 21.57 6.41
C PHE A 47 -9.30 20.89 6.40
N VAL A 48 -9.11 19.89 5.52
CA VAL A 48 -7.83 19.18 5.38
C VAL A 48 -6.75 20.11 4.88
N LEU A 49 -7.01 20.90 3.82
CA LEU A 49 -6.06 21.86 3.28
C LEU A 49 -5.67 22.94 4.30
N ALA A 50 -6.61 23.41 5.12
CA ALA A 50 -6.33 24.36 6.18
C ALA A 50 -5.36 23.79 7.23
N LEU A 51 -5.52 22.54 7.64
CA LEU A 51 -4.59 21.88 8.57
C LEU A 51 -3.19 21.70 7.96
N LEU A 52 -3.11 21.40 6.67
CA LEU A 52 -1.83 21.30 5.96
C LEU A 52 -1.14 22.66 5.84
N HIS A 53 -1.89 23.75 5.64
CA HIS A 53 -1.36 25.11 5.70
C HIS A 53 -0.88 25.50 7.09
N ILE A 54 -1.63 25.16 8.15
CA ILE A 54 -1.21 25.38 9.54
C ILE A 54 0.13 24.68 9.82
N THR A 55 0.32 23.47 9.27
CA THR A 55 1.59 22.74 9.37
C THR A 55 2.75 23.52 8.75
N CYS A 56 2.54 24.06 7.55
CA CYS A 56 3.55 24.85 6.84
C CYS A 56 3.87 26.15 7.58
N ILE A 57 2.83 26.89 8.01
CA ILE A 57 2.98 28.14 8.77
C ILE A 57 3.73 27.90 10.08
N SER A 58 3.44 26.82 10.79
CA SER A 58 4.15 26.46 12.03
C SER A 58 5.63 26.22 11.77
N GLN A 59 5.98 25.51 10.71
CA GLN A 59 7.38 25.29 10.33
C GLN A 59 8.09 26.58 9.89
N TYR A 60 7.41 27.47 9.16
CA TYR A 60 7.98 28.78 8.84
C TYR A 60 8.20 29.62 10.10
N ALA A 61 7.28 29.57 11.06
CA ALA A 61 7.41 30.27 12.34
C ALA A 61 8.59 29.72 13.16
N ASP A 62 8.72 28.40 13.27
CA ASP A 62 9.86 27.75 13.93
C ASP A 62 11.18 28.13 13.24
N CYS A 63 11.27 28.00 11.92
CA CYS A 63 12.47 28.39 11.18
C CYS A 63 12.82 29.87 11.39
N SER A 64 11.80 30.74 11.39
CA SER A 64 11.99 32.18 11.63
C SER A 64 12.46 32.46 13.05
N LEU A 65 11.96 31.74 14.07
CA LEU A 65 12.40 31.86 15.45
C LEU A 65 13.86 31.42 15.62
N TYR A 66 14.27 30.33 14.97
CA TYR A 66 15.65 29.84 15.01
C TYR A 66 16.62 30.73 14.22
N TRP A 67 16.15 31.39 13.16
CA TRP A 67 16.99 32.27 12.35
C TRP A 67 17.11 33.69 12.93
N ALA A 68 16.03 34.24 13.48
CA ALA A 68 15.98 35.62 13.95
C ALA A 68 16.48 35.80 15.40
N TYR A 69 16.44 34.76 16.24
CA TYR A 69 16.79 34.86 17.66
C TYR A 69 17.91 33.90 18.06
N SER A 70 18.83 34.38 18.90
CA SER A 70 19.83 33.54 19.55
C SER A 70 19.18 32.61 20.58
N SER A 71 19.84 31.50 20.92
CA SER A 71 19.32 30.51 21.88
C SER A 71 18.96 31.07 23.25
N LYS A 72 19.53 32.23 23.65
CA LYS A 72 19.26 32.88 24.95
C LYS A 72 18.06 33.84 24.92
N SER A 73 17.66 34.29 23.73
CA SER A 73 16.61 35.30 23.52
C SER A 73 15.36 34.72 22.89
N ARG A 74 15.36 33.44 22.54
CA ARG A 74 14.24 32.76 21.90
C ARG A 74 13.16 32.45 22.93
N SER A 75 11.91 32.70 22.57
CA SER A 75 10.77 32.42 23.44
C SER A 75 10.45 30.93 23.46
N ASP A 76 10.68 30.26 24.58
CA ASP A 76 10.37 28.83 24.77
C ASP A 76 8.88 28.53 24.55
N PHE A 77 7.99 29.45 24.93
CA PHE A 77 6.56 29.29 24.69
C PHE A 77 6.21 29.20 23.20
N ALA A 78 6.79 30.08 22.38
CA ALA A 78 6.51 30.13 20.95
C ALA A 78 7.12 28.94 20.21
N ASP A 79 8.37 28.58 20.54
CA ASP A 79 9.08 27.39 20.02
C ASP A 79 8.27 26.12 20.28
N ASN A 80 7.86 25.89 21.53
CA ASN A 80 7.05 24.72 21.87
C ASN A 80 5.65 24.74 21.23
N PHE A 81 5.02 25.92 21.16
CA PHE A 81 3.68 26.04 20.59
C PHE A 81 3.64 25.69 19.10
N PHE A 82 4.54 26.28 18.30
CA PHE A 82 4.60 26.03 16.86
C PHE A 82 5.12 24.61 16.56
N PHE A 83 6.07 24.10 17.34
CA PHE A 83 6.49 22.70 17.23
C PHE A 83 5.32 21.73 17.46
N VAL A 84 4.56 21.89 18.55
CA VAL A 84 3.40 21.03 18.85
C VAL A 84 2.32 21.17 17.79
N LEU A 85 2.02 22.40 17.35
CA LEU A 85 1.01 22.65 16.32
C LEU A 85 1.42 22.03 14.96
N GLY A 86 2.71 22.12 14.61
CA GLY A 86 3.27 21.54 13.39
C GLY A 86 3.28 20.01 13.39
N VAL A 87 3.31 19.36 14.55
CA VAL A 87 3.16 17.90 14.68
C VAL A 87 1.70 17.49 14.72
N ALA A 88 0.85 18.23 15.45
CA ALA A 88 -0.56 17.87 15.65
C ALA A 88 -1.42 18.07 14.40
N ALA A 89 -1.23 19.17 13.66
CA ALA A 89 -2.05 19.50 12.48
C ALA A 89 -2.03 18.44 11.36
N PRO A 90 -0.88 17.88 10.91
CA PRO A 90 -0.87 16.86 9.87
C PRO A 90 -1.44 15.53 10.35
N VAL A 91 -1.28 15.19 11.64
CA VAL A 91 -1.92 14.00 12.24
C VAL A 91 -3.43 14.16 12.24
N LEU A 92 -3.95 15.31 12.65
CA LEU A 92 -5.39 15.61 12.60
C LEU A 92 -5.91 15.59 11.16
N ALA A 93 -5.15 16.09 10.19
CA ALA A 93 -5.50 16.06 8.77
C ALA A 93 -5.63 14.60 8.28
N GLY A 94 -4.64 13.75 8.59
CA GLY A 94 -4.66 12.33 8.22
C GLY A 94 -5.82 11.57 8.86
N VAL A 95 -6.00 11.73 10.17
CA VAL A 95 -7.14 11.15 10.90
C VAL A 95 -8.47 11.61 10.29
N TYR A 96 -8.59 12.91 9.99
CA TYR A 96 -9.79 13.45 9.36
C TYR A 96 -10.01 12.86 7.96
N THR A 97 -8.99 12.73 7.11
CA THR A 97 -9.16 12.13 5.79
C THR A 97 -9.66 10.69 5.86
N VAL A 98 -9.31 9.93 6.90
CA VAL A 98 -9.74 8.54 7.09
C VAL A 98 -11.16 8.44 7.64
N TYR A 99 -11.50 9.22 8.67
CA TYR A 99 -12.78 9.09 9.38
C TYR A 99 -13.90 10.01 8.86
N SER A 100 -13.55 11.07 8.14
CA SER A 100 -14.53 11.97 7.54
C SER A 100 -15.19 11.34 6.30
N PRO A 101 -16.25 11.98 5.75
CA PRO A 101 -16.82 11.59 4.47
C PRO A 101 -15.83 11.55 3.29
N LEU A 102 -14.56 11.95 3.45
CA LEU A 102 -13.46 11.77 2.48
C LEU A 102 -12.90 10.34 2.43
N GLY A 103 -12.93 9.60 3.54
CA GLY A 103 -12.38 8.25 3.65
C GLY A 103 -13.41 7.13 3.62
N ARG A 104 -14.70 7.47 3.74
CA ARG A 104 -15.82 6.51 3.77
C ARG A 104 -16.17 6.01 2.36
N ASP A 105 -16.27 4.70 2.21
CA ASP A 105 -16.83 4.07 1.02
C ASP A 105 -18.35 4.29 1.04
N TYR A 106 -18.87 5.04 0.07
CA TYR A 106 -20.30 5.21 -0.13
C TYR A 106 -20.74 4.18 -1.15
N ASP A 107 -21.51 3.18 -0.71
CA ASP A 107 -22.35 2.41 -1.61
C ASP A 107 -23.31 3.40 -2.25
N ALA A 108 -23.27 3.48 -3.56
CA ALA A 108 -24.06 4.42 -4.30
C ALA A 108 -25.54 4.08 -4.12
N VAL A 109 -26.22 4.79 -3.22
CA VAL A 109 -27.68 4.88 -3.20
C VAL A 109 -28.05 5.77 -4.38
N PHE A 110 -28.05 5.19 -5.58
CA PHE A 110 -28.70 5.77 -6.75
C PHE A 110 -30.10 5.21 -6.89
N ASP A 111 -30.98 6.12 -7.29
CA ASP A 111 -32.38 5.93 -7.63
C ASP A 111 -32.64 4.61 -8.36
N GLU A 112 -33.76 4.01 -7.99
CA GLU A 112 -34.16 2.62 -8.20
C GLU A 112 -34.34 2.18 -9.67
N GLU A 113 -34.12 3.06 -10.65
CA GLU A 113 -34.41 2.81 -12.07
C GLU A 113 -33.20 2.40 -12.92
N THR A 114 -31.97 2.67 -12.48
CA THR A 114 -30.74 2.32 -13.26
C THR A 114 -30.11 0.98 -12.86
N LYS A 115 -30.57 0.38 -11.75
CA LYS A 115 -30.02 -0.87 -11.20
C LYS A 115 -30.38 -2.13 -12.00
N GLU A 116 -31.50 -2.17 -12.71
CA GLU A 116 -31.87 -3.42 -13.42
C GLU A 116 -30.95 -3.72 -14.62
N LEU A 117 -30.39 -2.71 -15.29
CA LEU A 117 -29.55 -2.93 -16.46
C LEU A 117 -28.08 -3.21 -16.09
N ASP A 118 -27.60 -2.59 -15.00
CA ASP A 118 -26.19 -2.67 -14.59
C ASP A 118 -25.91 -3.87 -13.65
N THR A 119 -26.89 -4.30 -12.86
CA THR A 119 -26.73 -5.49 -12.00
C THR A 119 -26.58 -6.78 -12.81
N VAL A 120 -27.14 -6.83 -14.03
CA VAL A 120 -27.00 -7.98 -14.94
C VAL A 120 -25.63 -8.03 -15.62
N LEU A 121 -24.91 -6.91 -15.74
CA LEU A 121 -23.58 -6.87 -16.38
C LEU A 121 -22.42 -7.08 -15.39
N VAL A 122 -22.58 -6.68 -14.12
CA VAL A 122 -21.48 -6.73 -13.13
C VAL A 122 -21.31 -8.12 -12.48
N GLU A 123 -22.35 -8.95 -12.42
CA GLU A 123 -22.28 -10.28 -11.78
C GLU A 123 -21.55 -11.35 -12.62
N SER A 124 -21.04 -11.00 -13.82
CA SER A 124 -20.38 -11.94 -14.72
C SER A 124 -18.83 -11.96 -14.65
N SER A 125 -18.17 -11.14 -13.82
CA SER A 125 -16.70 -10.97 -13.92
C SER A 125 -15.83 -11.43 -12.75
N ASP A 126 -16.36 -11.72 -11.55
CA ASP A 126 -15.49 -12.08 -10.41
C ASP A 126 -15.28 -13.59 -10.27
N ALA A 127 -14.71 -14.21 -11.31
CA ALA A 127 -14.26 -15.60 -11.28
C ALA A 127 -12.91 -15.73 -10.51
N ARG A 128 -12.81 -15.21 -9.28
CA ARG A 128 -11.64 -15.43 -8.44
C ARG A 128 -11.66 -16.85 -7.87
N THR A 129 -10.64 -17.64 -8.23
CA THR A 129 -10.47 -18.99 -7.71
C THR A 129 -9.97 -18.93 -6.27
N VAL A 130 -10.75 -19.48 -5.34
CA VAL A 130 -10.34 -19.68 -3.94
C VAL A 130 -9.15 -20.63 -3.92
N VAL A 131 -8.06 -20.22 -3.28
CA VAL A 131 -6.87 -21.06 -3.11
C VAL A 131 -7.16 -22.11 -2.05
N SER A 132 -7.26 -23.37 -2.47
CA SER A 132 -7.60 -24.50 -1.59
C SER A 132 -6.47 -24.89 -0.62
N THR A 133 -5.21 -24.59 -0.94
CA THR A 133 -4.05 -24.85 -0.08
C THR A 133 -3.07 -23.67 -0.09
N PRO A 134 -3.30 -22.62 0.71
CA PRO A 134 -2.41 -21.47 0.77
C PRO A 134 -1.11 -21.80 1.52
N ALA A 135 -0.01 -21.21 1.08
CA ALA A 135 1.32 -21.39 1.65
C ALA A 135 1.98 -20.04 2.00
N TRP A 136 2.97 -20.05 2.89
CA TRP A 136 3.79 -18.86 3.11
C TRP A 136 4.59 -18.53 1.84
N ALA A 137 4.68 -17.25 1.49
CA ALA A 137 5.50 -16.80 0.37
C ALA A 137 6.99 -16.86 0.74
N GLY A 138 7.64 -17.93 0.29
CA GLY A 138 9.04 -18.25 0.59
C GLY A 138 9.27 -18.69 2.04
N GLY A 139 10.52 -18.95 2.36
CA GLY A 139 11.01 -19.24 3.70
C GLY A 139 11.09 -18.01 4.60
N LEU A 140 11.30 -18.27 5.90
CA LEU A 140 11.42 -17.21 6.91
C LEU A 140 12.67 -16.36 6.69
N PHE A 141 13.78 -16.99 6.30
CA PHE A 141 15.09 -16.34 6.13
C PHE A 141 15.35 -15.86 4.71
N ASP A 142 14.36 -15.98 3.81
CA ASP A 142 14.48 -15.56 2.40
C ASP A 142 14.29 -14.04 2.25
N CYS A 143 14.72 -13.27 3.25
CA CYS A 143 14.66 -11.81 3.27
C CYS A 143 15.57 -11.16 2.23
N SER A 144 16.56 -11.91 1.73
CA SER A 144 17.45 -11.44 0.66
C SER A 144 16.78 -11.42 -0.71
N GLU A 145 15.71 -12.20 -0.92
CA GLU A 145 14.98 -12.25 -2.20
C GLU A 145 14.09 -11.02 -2.39
N ASP A 146 13.62 -10.42 -1.30
CA ASP A 146 12.89 -9.15 -1.29
C ASP A 146 13.49 -8.19 -0.24
N PRO A 147 14.59 -7.49 -0.59
CA PRO A 147 15.28 -6.61 0.33
C PRO A 147 14.41 -5.42 0.74
N THR A 148 13.51 -4.96 -0.13
CA THR A 148 12.61 -3.82 0.14
C THR A 148 11.64 -4.16 1.28
N ALA A 149 10.97 -5.33 1.20
CA ALA A 149 10.10 -5.78 2.28
C ALA A 149 10.88 -5.99 3.58
N CYS A 150 12.12 -6.50 3.51
CA CYS A 150 12.96 -6.69 4.70
C CYS A 150 13.34 -5.36 5.37
N TYR A 151 13.84 -4.39 4.60
CA TYR A 151 14.22 -3.07 5.13
C TYR A 151 13.02 -2.32 5.70
N LEU A 152 11.89 -2.34 4.99
CA LEU A 152 10.67 -1.69 5.47
C LEU A 152 10.15 -2.37 6.75
N SER A 153 10.18 -3.70 6.82
CA SER A 153 9.80 -4.46 8.02
C SER A 153 10.72 -4.19 9.21
N PHE A 154 12.00 -3.90 8.98
CA PHE A 154 12.96 -3.56 10.03
C PHE A 154 12.82 -2.10 10.49
N LEU A 155 12.84 -1.15 9.57
CA LEU A 155 12.82 0.29 9.88
C LEU A 155 11.46 0.77 10.35
N CYS A 156 10.39 0.12 9.89
CA CYS A 156 9.01 0.55 10.08
C CYS A 156 8.12 -0.60 10.58
N THR A 157 8.65 -1.43 11.51
CA THR A 157 7.97 -2.65 12.00
C THR A 157 6.52 -2.39 12.42
N PHE A 158 6.25 -1.37 13.23
CA PHE A 158 4.91 -1.12 13.77
C PHE A 158 3.89 -0.69 12.71
N CYS A 159 4.30 0.14 11.75
CA CYS A 159 3.41 0.60 10.68
C CYS A 159 3.18 -0.49 9.65
N VAL A 160 4.24 -1.19 9.23
CA VAL A 160 4.13 -2.33 8.30
C VAL A 160 3.28 -3.44 8.89
N PHE A 161 3.46 -3.74 10.18
CA PHE A 161 2.61 -4.68 10.88
C PHE A 161 1.14 -4.24 10.83
N GLY A 162 0.82 -3.01 11.24
CA GLY A 162 -0.55 -2.51 11.20
C GLY A 162 -1.16 -2.55 9.80
N TRP A 163 -0.42 -2.10 8.79
CA TRP A 163 -0.85 -2.13 7.39
C TRP A 163 -1.14 -3.56 6.92
N ASN A 164 -0.28 -4.51 7.30
CA ASN A 164 -0.47 -5.92 7.00
C ASN A 164 -1.73 -6.48 7.68
N MET A 165 -2.06 -6.05 8.89
CA MET A 165 -3.28 -6.46 9.59
C MET A 165 -4.55 -5.97 8.89
N GLU A 166 -4.54 -4.73 8.39
CA GLU A 166 -5.70 -4.13 7.73
C GLU A 166 -5.99 -4.80 6.39
N ARG A 167 -4.99 -4.98 5.54
CA ARG A 167 -5.17 -5.63 4.23
C ARG A 167 -5.56 -7.11 4.33
N LEU A 168 -5.20 -7.78 5.43
CA LEU A 168 -5.59 -9.16 5.71
C LEU A 168 -6.93 -9.25 6.43
N GLY A 169 -7.61 -8.13 6.71
CA GLY A 169 -8.94 -8.09 7.30
C GLY A 169 -9.01 -8.37 8.80
N PHE A 170 -7.91 -8.24 9.55
CA PHE A 170 -7.90 -8.49 11.01
C PHE A 170 -8.33 -7.30 11.87
N GLY A 171 -8.49 -6.12 11.27
CA GLY A 171 -8.89 -4.92 11.98
C GLY A 171 -8.27 -3.67 11.39
N ASN A 172 -8.41 -2.57 12.10
CA ASN A 172 -7.89 -1.27 11.67
C ASN A 172 -6.37 -1.19 11.88
N MET A 173 -5.64 -0.72 10.86
CA MET A 173 -4.17 -0.56 10.91
C MET A 173 -3.71 0.25 12.11
N TYR A 174 -4.34 1.39 12.39
CA TYR A 174 -3.91 2.30 13.46
C TYR A 174 -4.05 1.68 14.84
N VAL A 175 -5.09 0.88 15.08
CA VAL A 175 -5.30 0.20 16.36
C VAL A 175 -4.17 -0.80 16.60
N HIS A 176 -3.82 -1.59 15.58
CA HIS A 176 -2.71 -2.52 15.67
C HIS A 176 -1.37 -1.83 15.84
N THR A 177 -1.10 -0.78 15.06
CA THR A 177 0.15 0.00 15.17
C THR A 177 0.31 0.63 16.54
N VAL A 178 -0.72 1.32 17.05
CA VAL A 178 -0.66 1.98 18.37
C VAL A 178 -0.55 0.95 19.49
N THR A 179 -1.35 -0.13 19.46
CA THR A 179 -1.28 -1.17 20.48
C THR A 179 0.11 -1.81 20.53
N PHE A 180 0.68 -2.16 19.38
CA PHE A 180 2.00 -2.76 19.31
C PHE A 180 3.09 -1.81 19.81
N LEU A 181 3.05 -0.54 19.38
CA LEU A 181 3.98 0.49 19.83
C LEU A 181 3.89 0.68 21.35
N LEU A 182 2.69 0.75 21.92
CA LEU A 182 2.50 0.87 23.36
C LEU A 182 3.07 -0.33 24.12
N LEU A 183 2.86 -1.56 23.65
CA LEU A 183 3.41 -2.76 24.28
C LEU A 183 4.95 -2.77 24.29
N CYS A 184 5.59 -2.27 23.24
CA CYS A 184 7.05 -2.23 23.15
C CYS A 184 7.69 -1.01 23.82
N VAL A 185 7.02 0.15 23.86
CA VAL A 185 7.64 1.41 24.30
C VAL A 185 7.24 1.79 25.73
N THR A 186 6.02 1.48 26.16
CA THR A 186 5.52 1.87 27.49
C THR A 186 6.34 1.28 28.65
N PRO A 187 6.73 -0.01 28.63
CA PRO A 187 7.53 -0.56 29.73
C PRO A 187 8.90 0.12 29.86
N PHE A 188 9.52 0.51 28.75
CA PHE A 188 10.79 1.23 28.77
C PHE A 188 10.66 2.54 29.53
N TRP A 189 9.68 3.38 29.16
CA TRP A 189 9.48 4.67 29.81
C TRP A 189 9.10 4.53 31.29
N LEU A 190 8.15 3.65 31.59
CA LEU A 190 7.64 3.50 32.96
C LEU A 190 8.72 3.03 33.93
N PHE A 191 9.50 2.02 33.53
CA PHE A 191 10.54 1.47 34.39
C PHE A 191 11.78 2.36 34.45
N ASN A 192 12.20 3.01 33.36
CA ASN A 192 13.34 3.93 33.40
C ASN A 192 13.05 5.20 34.21
N ILE A 193 11.86 5.79 34.08
CA ILE A 193 11.46 6.93 34.92
C ILE A 193 11.47 6.51 36.40
N THR A 194 10.92 5.33 36.71
CA THR A 194 10.93 4.79 38.08
C THR A 194 12.37 4.56 38.58
N ALA A 195 13.24 3.98 37.77
CA ALA A 195 14.64 3.73 38.11
C ALA A 195 15.40 5.03 38.44
N MET A 196 15.13 6.13 37.73
CA MET A 196 15.76 7.43 38.02
C MET A 196 15.31 8.05 39.36
N THR A 197 14.18 7.64 39.92
CA THR A 197 13.71 8.15 41.21
C THR A 197 14.30 7.40 42.41
N ILE A 198 14.82 6.19 42.19
CA ILE A 198 15.35 5.33 43.24
C ILE A 198 16.79 5.73 43.53
N HIS A 199 17.11 5.95 44.80
CA HIS A 199 18.43 6.43 45.22
C HIS A 199 19.47 5.30 45.28
N ASP A 200 19.02 4.04 45.31
CA ASP A 200 19.88 2.85 45.24
C ASP A 200 20.14 2.46 43.79
N TYR A 201 21.39 2.58 43.36
CA TYR A 201 21.82 2.28 41.99
C TYR A 201 21.60 0.81 41.61
N VAL A 202 21.76 -0.13 42.54
CA VAL A 202 21.60 -1.57 42.25
C VAL A 202 20.13 -1.87 41.94
N LEU A 203 19.22 -1.34 42.76
CA LEU A 203 17.78 -1.53 42.56
C LEU A 203 17.29 -0.80 41.29
N GLY A 204 17.82 0.39 41.01
CA GLY A 204 17.56 1.13 39.77
C GLY A 204 17.95 0.33 38.52
N ASP A 205 19.14 -0.28 38.51
CA ASP A 205 19.62 -1.09 37.38
C ASP A 205 18.73 -2.31 37.13
N PHE A 206 18.31 -3.03 38.19
CA PHE A 206 17.40 -4.17 38.06
C PHE A 206 16.05 -3.76 37.46
N ILE A 207 15.49 -2.64 37.89
CA ILE A 207 14.21 -2.12 37.39
C ILE A 207 14.35 -1.67 35.94
N GLY A 208 15.42 -0.97 35.59
CA GLY A 208 15.72 -0.58 34.21
C GLY A 208 15.86 -1.80 33.29
N ALA A 209 16.63 -2.80 33.71
CA ALA A 209 16.81 -4.06 32.97
C ALA A 209 15.47 -4.82 32.80
N ALA A 210 14.65 -4.90 33.85
CA ALA A 210 13.32 -5.50 33.77
C ALA A 210 12.42 -4.78 32.74
N GLY A 211 12.48 -3.44 32.69
CA GLY A 211 11.80 -2.63 31.68
C GLY A 211 12.19 -3.01 30.26
N ILE A 212 13.50 -3.12 29.99
CA ILE A 212 14.03 -3.53 28.68
C ILE A 212 13.53 -4.93 28.30
N ILE A 213 13.59 -5.90 29.22
CA ILE A 213 13.12 -7.27 29.00
C ILE A 213 11.62 -7.30 28.64
N LEU A 214 10.81 -6.50 29.35
CA LEU A 214 9.37 -6.39 29.06
C LEU A 214 9.09 -5.79 27.68
N CYS A 215 9.93 -4.86 27.20
CA CYS A 215 9.80 -4.31 25.85
C CYS A 215 10.01 -5.38 24.77
N PHE A 216 11.00 -6.26 24.97
CA PHE A 216 11.22 -7.40 24.08
C PHE A 216 10.02 -8.36 24.07
N PHE A 217 9.38 -8.61 25.22
CA PHE A 217 8.16 -9.40 25.27
C PHE A 217 6.97 -8.74 24.57
N GLY A 218 7.00 -7.43 24.31
CA GLY A 218 6.03 -6.76 23.43
C GLY A 218 5.99 -7.35 22.01
N LEU A 219 7.10 -7.90 21.51
CA LEU A 219 7.16 -8.59 20.20
C LEU A 219 6.29 -9.85 20.13
N LEU A 220 5.90 -10.42 21.27
CA LEU A 220 4.96 -11.54 21.32
C LEU A 220 3.59 -11.14 20.74
N TYR A 221 3.24 -9.86 20.72
CA TYR A 221 2.03 -9.38 20.06
C TYR A 221 2.00 -9.72 18.56
N GLY A 222 3.13 -9.54 17.86
CA GLY A 222 3.26 -9.97 16.47
C GLY A 222 3.10 -11.49 16.32
N GLY A 223 3.74 -12.26 17.21
CA GLY A 223 3.59 -13.71 17.25
C GLY A 223 2.15 -14.18 17.48
N PHE A 224 1.39 -13.50 18.34
CA PHE A 224 -0.02 -13.79 18.58
C PHE A 224 -0.84 -13.63 17.29
N TRP A 225 -0.65 -12.53 16.56
CA TRP A 225 -1.38 -12.28 15.32
C TRP A 225 -0.94 -13.16 14.17
N ARG A 226 0.34 -13.54 14.12
CA ARG A 226 0.81 -14.58 13.19
C ARG A 226 0.09 -15.91 13.40
N ILE A 227 -0.17 -16.29 14.64
CA ILE A 227 -0.98 -17.49 14.95
C ILE A 227 -2.40 -17.32 14.45
N GLN A 228 -3.00 -16.14 14.62
CA GLN A 228 -4.36 -15.87 14.13
C GLN A 228 -4.42 -15.93 12.60
N MET A 229 -3.51 -15.25 11.89
CA MET A 229 -3.35 -15.37 10.43
C MET A 229 -3.31 -16.82 9.98
N ARG A 230 -2.45 -17.62 10.62
CA ARG A 230 -2.27 -19.02 10.26
C ARG A 230 -3.52 -19.86 10.51
N LYS A 231 -4.30 -19.55 11.56
CA LYS A 231 -5.56 -20.24 11.86
C LYS A 231 -6.68 -19.81 10.92
N THR A 232 -6.79 -18.52 10.63
CA THR A 232 -7.83 -17.95 9.77
C THR A 232 -7.68 -18.45 8.34
N PHE A 233 -6.48 -18.40 7.78
CA PHE A 233 -6.25 -18.76 6.38
C PHE A 233 -5.73 -20.18 6.17
N GLY A 234 -5.58 -20.99 7.22
CA GLY A 234 -5.12 -22.37 7.10
C GLY A 234 -3.66 -22.54 6.63
N LEU A 235 -2.80 -21.54 6.83
CA LEU A 235 -1.39 -21.58 6.42
C LEU A 235 -0.60 -22.73 7.12
N PRO A 236 0.46 -23.25 6.48
CA PRO A 236 1.16 -24.44 6.95
C PRO A 236 1.82 -24.23 8.32
N ARG A 237 1.77 -25.28 9.15
CA ARG A 237 2.36 -25.31 10.50
C ARG A 237 3.82 -25.74 10.42
N SER A 238 4.73 -24.90 10.88
CA SER A 238 6.10 -25.32 11.21
C SER A 238 6.11 -25.89 12.64
N ARG A 239 6.84 -26.99 12.88
CA ARG A 239 6.97 -27.61 14.23
C ARG A 239 8.42 -27.64 14.71
N TRP A 240 9.22 -26.70 14.24
CA TRP A 240 10.66 -26.71 14.44
C TRP A 240 11.07 -26.53 15.91
N PHE A 241 10.27 -25.84 16.73
CA PHE A 241 10.59 -25.56 18.14
C PHE A 241 9.62 -26.27 19.11
N PHE A 242 10.16 -27.19 19.94
CA PHE A 242 9.44 -28.02 20.93
C PHE A 242 8.15 -28.72 20.43
N GLY A 243 8.01 -28.94 19.11
CA GLY A 243 6.86 -29.62 18.51
C GLY A 243 5.56 -28.81 18.49
N SER A 244 5.53 -27.59 19.03
CA SER A 244 4.35 -26.71 19.06
C SER A 244 4.43 -25.64 17.97
N ALA A 245 3.43 -25.63 17.08
CA ALA A 245 3.36 -24.65 15.99
C ALA A 245 3.17 -23.22 16.54
N SER A 246 2.31 -23.04 17.55
CA SER A 246 2.07 -21.73 18.15
C SER A 246 3.31 -21.17 18.84
N LEU A 247 4.09 -22.02 19.52
CA LEU A 247 5.33 -21.58 20.15
C LEU A 247 6.38 -21.19 19.11
N THR A 248 6.42 -21.92 17.98
CA THR A 248 7.32 -21.59 16.88
C THR A 248 7.02 -20.19 16.32
N ASP A 249 5.75 -19.82 16.10
CA ASP A 249 5.39 -18.48 15.62
C ASP A 249 5.82 -17.36 16.58
N TYR A 250 5.64 -17.56 17.89
CA TYR A 250 6.12 -16.61 18.91
C TYR A 250 7.65 -16.45 18.87
N VAL A 251 8.39 -17.56 18.79
CA VAL A 251 9.85 -17.58 18.76
C VAL A 251 10.37 -16.92 17.49
N GLN A 252 9.75 -17.18 16.33
CA GLN A 252 10.12 -16.54 15.08
C GLN A 252 9.97 -15.01 15.15
N TRP A 253 8.88 -14.53 15.74
CA TRP A 253 8.70 -13.10 15.98
C TRP A 253 9.68 -12.55 17.02
N LEU A 254 9.92 -13.25 18.12
CA LEU A 254 10.79 -12.75 19.18
C LEU A 254 12.26 -12.61 18.73
N PHE A 255 12.76 -13.56 17.92
CA PHE A 255 14.18 -13.63 17.54
C PHE A 255 14.49 -13.20 16.09
N CYS A 256 13.49 -13.08 15.21
CA CYS A 256 13.65 -12.61 13.82
C CYS A 256 12.38 -11.87 13.35
N TRP A 257 11.88 -10.90 14.13
CA TRP A 257 10.68 -10.14 13.76
C TRP A 257 10.72 -9.51 12.36
N PRO A 258 11.85 -8.96 11.84
CA PRO A 258 11.84 -8.36 10.51
C PRO A 258 11.59 -9.41 9.44
N CYS A 259 12.12 -10.62 9.67
CA CYS A 259 12.02 -11.77 8.78
C CYS A 259 10.60 -12.33 8.78
N ALA A 260 10.05 -12.47 9.99
CA ALA A 260 8.67 -12.86 10.20
C ALA A 260 7.71 -11.92 9.50
N LEU A 261 7.86 -10.62 9.74
CA LEU A 261 7.01 -9.60 9.15
C LEU A 261 7.20 -9.50 7.63
N ALA A 262 8.43 -9.60 7.12
CA ALA A 262 8.68 -9.59 5.68
C ALA A 262 8.01 -10.79 4.98
N GLN A 263 8.05 -11.97 5.59
CA GLN A 263 7.35 -13.16 5.07
C GLN A 263 5.83 -12.96 5.05
N GLU A 264 5.26 -12.35 6.10
CA GLU A 264 3.84 -11.97 6.13
C GLU A 264 3.51 -10.93 5.03
N VAL A 265 4.39 -9.95 4.82
CA VAL A 265 4.25 -8.94 3.76
C VAL A 265 4.24 -9.58 2.38
N ARG A 266 5.21 -10.45 2.07
CA ARG A 266 5.24 -11.19 0.81
C ARG A 266 3.99 -12.06 0.61
N THR A 267 3.49 -12.66 1.69
CA THR A 267 2.33 -13.55 1.62
C THR A 267 1.05 -12.78 1.28
N GLY A 268 0.81 -11.60 1.86
CA GLY A 268 -0.30 -10.75 1.44
C GLY A 268 -0.04 -9.97 0.13
N ASN A 269 1.19 -9.97 -0.39
CA ASN A 269 1.44 -9.50 -1.77
C ASN A 269 1.02 -10.59 -2.77
N LEU A 270 1.18 -11.86 -2.43
CA LEU A 270 0.83 -13.01 -3.28
C LEU A 270 -0.68 -13.26 -3.37
N TYR A 271 -1.39 -13.12 -2.25
CA TYR A 271 -2.82 -13.43 -2.17
C TYR A 271 -3.67 -12.19 -1.91
N ASP A 272 -4.91 -12.20 -2.39
CA ASP A 272 -5.94 -11.27 -1.95
C ASP A 272 -6.77 -11.94 -0.84
N ALA A 273 -7.00 -11.22 0.26
CA ALA A 273 -7.63 -11.78 1.46
C ALA A 273 -9.05 -11.25 1.61
N LYS A 274 -10.06 -12.13 1.52
CA LYS A 274 -11.46 -11.76 1.69
C LYS A 274 -12.21 -12.86 2.44
N ASP A 275 -13.04 -12.47 3.40
CA ASP A 275 -13.90 -13.37 4.19
C ASP A 275 -13.19 -14.60 4.80
N GLY A 276 -11.93 -14.42 5.22
CA GLY A 276 -11.13 -15.49 5.82
C GLY A 276 -10.51 -16.50 4.85
N ASN A 277 -10.63 -16.28 3.54
CA ASN A 277 -10.01 -17.09 2.50
C ASN A 277 -8.99 -16.28 1.68
N PHE A 278 -8.01 -16.99 1.12
CA PHE A 278 -7.09 -16.42 0.14
C PHE A 278 -7.57 -16.70 -1.28
N TYR A 279 -7.49 -15.67 -2.11
CA TYR A 279 -7.78 -15.71 -3.54
C TYR A 279 -6.48 -15.45 -4.29
N GLU A 280 -6.33 -16.12 -5.43
CA GLU A 280 -5.21 -15.85 -6.33
C GLU A 280 -5.41 -14.46 -6.93
N LYS A 281 -4.39 -13.60 -6.84
CA LYS A 281 -4.42 -12.34 -7.57
C LYS A 281 -4.39 -12.67 -9.05
N LEU A 282 -5.47 -12.39 -9.76
CA LEU A 282 -5.43 -12.36 -11.21
C LEU A 282 -4.35 -11.36 -11.59
N MET A 283 -3.43 -11.77 -12.45
CA MET A 283 -2.50 -10.84 -13.09
C MET A 283 -3.36 -9.82 -13.84
N ASP A 284 -3.59 -8.67 -13.21
CA ASP A 284 -4.16 -7.53 -13.90
C ASP A 284 -3.17 -7.16 -15.01
N GLY A 285 -3.67 -7.02 -16.22
CA GLY A 285 -2.89 -6.58 -17.38
C GLY A 285 -2.56 -5.10 -17.30
N GLY A 286 -2.12 -4.64 -16.14
CA GLY A 286 -1.76 -3.27 -15.83
C GLY A 286 -0.51 -3.27 -14.98
N ASP A 287 0.53 -2.62 -15.50
CA ASP A 287 1.79 -2.30 -14.83
C ASP A 287 2.79 -3.46 -14.67
N VAL A 288 3.23 -4.01 -15.80
CA VAL A 288 4.58 -4.59 -15.90
C VAL A 288 5.57 -3.45 -16.10
N GLU A 289 5.92 -2.74 -15.03
CA GLU A 289 7.20 -2.03 -15.01
C GLU A 289 8.33 -2.99 -14.63
N ASN A 290 9.14 -3.29 -15.65
CA ASN A 290 10.55 -3.65 -15.62
C ASN A 290 10.95 -5.06 -15.16
N GLY A 291 10.86 -5.97 -16.14
CA GLY A 291 11.60 -7.22 -16.21
C GLY A 291 11.77 -7.71 -17.65
N LEU A 292 12.53 -6.97 -18.47
CA LEU A 292 13.15 -7.37 -19.75
C LEU A 292 12.31 -8.22 -20.74
N GLY A 293 11.34 -7.60 -21.41
CA GLY A 293 10.73 -8.08 -22.65
C GLY A 293 10.07 -6.91 -23.39
N SER A 294 10.35 -6.72 -24.68
CA SER A 294 9.68 -5.68 -25.47
C SER A 294 8.26 -6.11 -25.82
N VAL A 295 7.27 -5.28 -25.49
CA VAL A 295 5.87 -5.47 -25.87
C VAL A 295 5.60 -4.64 -27.12
N VAL A 296 5.13 -5.30 -28.18
CA VAL A 296 4.79 -4.67 -29.46
C VAL A 296 3.29 -4.81 -29.71
N GLU A 297 2.61 -3.68 -29.82
CA GLU A 297 1.17 -3.61 -30.10
C GLU A 297 0.90 -3.12 -31.53
N LEU A 298 0.14 -3.91 -32.30
CA LEU A 298 -0.17 -3.66 -33.70
C LEU A 298 -1.67 -3.76 -33.98
N LYS A 299 -2.16 -2.86 -34.83
CA LYS A 299 -3.50 -2.91 -35.42
C LYS A 299 -3.47 -3.69 -36.73
N VAL A 300 -4.25 -4.77 -36.83
CA VAL A 300 -4.25 -5.68 -38.00
C VAL A 300 -5.67 -6.12 -38.33
N GLY A 301 -6.12 -5.94 -39.57
CA GLY A 301 -7.49 -6.31 -39.98
C GLY A 301 -7.78 -7.82 -39.93
N MET A 302 -8.72 -8.23 -39.07
CA MET A 302 -9.07 -9.64 -38.78
C MET A 302 -10.50 -10.01 -39.22
N HIS A 303 -10.87 -9.80 -40.49
CA HIS A 303 -12.27 -9.92 -40.94
C HIS A 303 -12.84 -11.36 -41.09
N CYS A 304 -12.07 -12.42 -40.84
CA CYS A 304 -12.58 -13.80 -40.87
C CYS A 304 -11.67 -14.80 -40.14
N GLU A 305 -12.17 -16.00 -39.85
CA GLU A 305 -11.41 -17.07 -39.18
C GLU A 305 -10.11 -17.45 -39.93
N ARG A 306 -10.12 -17.38 -41.27
CA ARG A 306 -8.93 -17.65 -42.08
C ARG A 306 -7.83 -16.61 -41.81
N CYS A 307 -8.20 -15.35 -41.63
CA CYS A 307 -7.27 -14.28 -41.28
C CYS A 307 -6.67 -14.50 -39.90
N ILE A 308 -7.50 -14.86 -38.91
CA ILE A 308 -7.04 -15.13 -37.54
C ILE A 308 -6.05 -16.31 -37.52
N LYS A 309 -6.37 -17.41 -38.23
CA LYS A 309 -5.49 -18.57 -38.33
C LYS A 309 -4.17 -18.25 -39.05
N ALA A 310 -4.20 -17.42 -40.09
CA ALA A 310 -3.00 -16.98 -40.80
C ALA A 310 -2.09 -16.12 -39.92
N ILE A 311 -2.68 -15.16 -39.19
CA ILE A 311 -1.96 -14.27 -38.26
C ILE A 311 -1.33 -15.09 -37.12
N LYS A 312 -2.09 -16.00 -36.49
CA LYS A 312 -1.58 -16.92 -35.46
C LYS A 312 -0.38 -17.73 -35.95
N LYS A 313 -0.43 -18.21 -37.19
CA LYS A 313 0.66 -19.00 -37.78
C LYS A 313 1.90 -18.14 -38.07
N ALA A 314 1.70 -16.92 -38.57
CA ALA A 314 2.80 -16.00 -38.85
C ALA A 314 3.54 -15.56 -37.57
N ILE A 315 2.80 -15.22 -36.52
CA ILE A 315 3.37 -14.80 -35.23
C ILE A 315 4.17 -15.94 -34.57
N LYS A 316 3.66 -17.18 -34.61
CA LYS A 316 4.39 -18.36 -34.12
C LYS A 316 5.68 -18.69 -34.86
N THR A 317 5.94 -18.06 -36.01
CA THR A 317 7.16 -18.27 -36.82
C THR A 317 8.24 -17.23 -36.49
N ILE A 318 7.97 -16.28 -35.60
CA ILE A 318 8.94 -15.27 -35.16
C ILE A 318 9.84 -15.90 -34.09
N ASP A 319 11.16 -15.82 -34.29
CA ASP A 319 12.15 -16.27 -33.33
C ASP A 319 12.20 -15.32 -32.12
N ASP A 320 12.55 -15.83 -30.93
CA ASP A 320 12.64 -15.05 -29.67
C ASP A 320 11.34 -14.40 -29.16
N MET A 321 10.18 -14.97 -29.55
CA MET A 321 8.86 -14.61 -29.03
C MET A 321 8.50 -15.46 -27.79
N GLU A 322 8.08 -14.82 -26.71
CA GLU A 322 7.64 -15.49 -25.47
C GLU A 322 6.14 -15.79 -25.49
N SER A 323 5.32 -14.79 -25.84
CA SER A 323 3.87 -14.92 -25.87
C SER A 323 3.21 -13.95 -26.86
N TYR A 324 1.96 -14.23 -27.23
CA TYR A 324 1.16 -13.34 -28.08
C TYR A 324 -0.31 -13.38 -27.66
N GLN A 325 -0.97 -12.22 -27.72
CA GLN A 325 -2.39 -12.04 -27.48
C GLN A 325 -3.08 -11.48 -28.74
N LEU A 326 -4.31 -11.91 -28.98
CA LEU A 326 -5.10 -11.52 -30.15
C LEU A 326 -6.50 -11.13 -29.71
N GLU A 327 -6.85 -9.87 -29.92
CA GLU A 327 -8.15 -9.31 -29.59
C GLU A 327 -8.91 -9.03 -30.89
N THR A 328 -9.81 -9.95 -31.23
CA THR A 328 -10.56 -9.90 -32.49
C THR A 328 -11.61 -8.79 -32.52
N GLU A 329 -12.06 -8.32 -31.35
CA GLU A 329 -13.07 -7.27 -31.22
C GLU A 329 -12.52 -5.90 -31.63
N ILE A 330 -11.26 -5.62 -31.26
CA ILE A 330 -10.59 -4.35 -31.55
C ILE A 330 -9.53 -4.44 -32.67
N ASN A 331 -9.36 -5.62 -33.29
CA ASN A 331 -8.34 -5.88 -34.31
C ASN A 331 -6.90 -5.58 -33.80
N LYS A 332 -6.63 -5.92 -32.54
CA LYS A 332 -5.34 -5.69 -31.87
C LYS A 332 -4.56 -7.00 -31.74
N VAL A 333 -3.26 -6.89 -31.98
CA VAL A 333 -2.28 -7.96 -31.83
C VAL A 333 -1.20 -7.46 -30.88
N THR A 334 -1.00 -8.15 -29.77
CA THR A 334 0.07 -7.86 -28.81
C THR A 334 1.07 -9.00 -28.84
N VAL A 335 2.34 -8.69 -29.06
CA VAL A 335 3.43 -9.66 -29.08
C VAL A 335 4.44 -9.29 -28.00
N THR A 336 4.81 -10.25 -27.17
CA THR A 336 5.78 -10.08 -26.08
C THR A 336 6.98 -10.97 -26.33
N GLY A 337 8.18 -10.39 -26.30
CA GLY A 337 9.45 -11.10 -26.48
C GLY A 337 10.58 -10.14 -26.81
N ASN A 338 11.74 -10.65 -27.19
CA ASN A 338 12.87 -9.83 -27.65
C ASN A 338 12.74 -9.53 -29.16
N VAL A 339 11.63 -8.88 -29.54
CA VAL A 339 11.22 -8.71 -30.93
C VAL A 339 11.03 -7.24 -31.26
N THR A 340 11.49 -6.82 -32.44
CA THR A 340 11.30 -5.44 -32.90
C THR A 340 9.97 -5.26 -33.63
N PRO A 341 9.32 -4.08 -33.56
CA PRO A 341 8.08 -3.82 -34.29
C PRO A 341 8.18 -4.10 -35.80
N ASP A 342 9.32 -3.78 -36.41
CA ASP A 342 9.57 -3.98 -37.84
C ASP A 342 9.57 -5.46 -38.25
N GLU A 343 10.07 -6.36 -37.39
CA GLU A 343 10.08 -7.80 -37.64
C GLU A 343 8.67 -8.37 -37.63
N VAL A 344 7.83 -7.94 -36.68
CA VAL A 344 6.44 -8.37 -36.58
C VAL A 344 5.62 -7.84 -37.76
N VAL A 345 5.82 -6.58 -38.15
CA VAL A 345 5.19 -5.99 -39.34
C VAL A 345 5.60 -6.73 -40.62
N LYS A 346 6.89 -7.08 -40.76
CA LYS A 346 7.40 -7.84 -41.91
C LYS A 346 6.83 -9.26 -41.98
N ALA A 347 6.63 -9.92 -40.84
CA ALA A 347 6.00 -11.24 -40.77
C ALA A 347 4.52 -11.19 -41.20
N LEU A 348 3.80 -10.13 -40.81
CA LEU A 348 2.41 -9.90 -41.20
C LEU A 348 2.28 -9.47 -42.68
N HIS A 349 3.23 -8.71 -43.21
CA HIS A 349 3.24 -8.34 -44.62
C HIS A 349 3.43 -9.56 -45.54
N LYS A 350 4.20 -10.57 -45.13
CA LYS A 350 4.38 -11.83 -45.90
C LYS A 350 3.08 -12.60 -46.12
N ILE A 351 2.09 -12.44 -45.23
CA ILE A 351 0.76 -13.05 -45.37
C ILE A 351 -0.27 -12.12 -46.03
N GLY A 352 0.17 -10.96 -46.55
CA GLY A 352 -0.68 -9.97 -47.21
C GLY A 352 -1.48 -9.10 -46.24
N LYS A 353 -1.03 -8.95 -44.98
CA LYS A 353 -1.68 -8.11 -43.97
C LYS A 353 -0.89 -6.83 -43.72
N THR A 354 -1.56 -5.70 -43.82
CA THR A 354 -1.06 -4.39 -43.40
C THR A 354 -1.24 -4.25 -41.90
N ALA A 355 -0.16 -3.87 -41.20
CA ALA A 355 -0.13 -3.64 -39.77
C ALA A 355 0.35 -2.21 -39.49
N THR A 356 -0.29 -1.50 -38.59
CA THR A 356 0.14 -0.18 -38.10
C THR A 356 0.37 -0.25 -36.59
N CYS A 357 1.34 0.49 -36.07
CA CYS A 357 1.53 0.59 -34.63
C CYS A 357 0.26 1.13 -33.96
N TRP A 358 -0.09 0.56 -32.81
CA TRP A 358 -1.17 1.08 -31.97
C TRP A 358 -0.67 2.38 -31.33
N ALA A 359 -1.11 3.53 -31.84
CA ALA A 359 -0.80 4.85 -31.27
C ALA A 359 -2.05 5.37 -30.56
N ASP A 360 -1.86 5.99 -29.39
CA ASP A 360 -2.92 6.61 -28.58
C ASP A 360 -3.43 7.88 -29.27
N ASP A 361 -4.45 7.74 -30.11
CA ASP A 361 -5.27 8.84 -30.63
C ASP A 361 -6.56 9.00 -29.80
#